data_AF-A0A507CV96-F1
#
_entry.id   AF-A0A507CV96-F1
#
_cell.length_a   1.000
_cell.length_b   1.000
_cell.length_c   1.000
_cell.angle_alpha   90.00
_cell.angle_beta   90.00
_cell.angle_gamma   90.00
#
_symmetry.space_group_name_H-M   'P 1'
#
loop_
_entity.id
_entity.type
_entity.pdbx_description
1 polymer ?
#
loop_
_entity_poly.entity_id
_entity_poly.type
_entity_poly.pdbx_seq_one_letter_code
_entity_poly.pdbx_strand_id
1 'polypeptide(L)' 'MLAQPWSTQPPWMRRMAPCFNRTKVKNVAPTLIAWGACAGIAALMLLEPTPLARKDVFSNIPLLGRFWQKKLEAAEQKD' A
#
# COMPACT_ATOMS: atom_id res chain seq x y z
N MET A 1 5.60 -49.01 -15.36
CA MET A 1 5.83 -47.55 -15.44
C MET A 1 5.24 -46.91 -14.20
N LEU A 2 6.06 -46.63 -13.18
CA LEU A 2 5.61 -46.05 -11.91
C LEU A 2 5.50 -44.53 -12.08
N ALA A 3 4.27 -44.01 -12.14
CA ALA A 3 4.03 -42.57 -12.11
C ALA A 3 4.50 -42.02 -10.76
N GLN A 4 5.37 -41.00 -10.77
CA GLN A 4 5.95 -40.45 -9.56
C GLN A 4 4.89 -39.63 -8.77
N PRO A 5 4.58 -39.97 -7.51
CA PRO A 5 3.46 -39.38 -6.76
C PRO A 5 3.74 -37.95 -6.24
N TRP A 6 4.96 -37.44 -6.39
CA TRP A 6 5.34 -36.12 -5.86
C TRP A 6 5.08 -34.97 -6.84
N SER A 7 4.64 -35.25 -8.07
CA SER A 7 4.35 -34.24 -9.10
C SER A 7 2.87 -34.05 -9.40
N THR A 8 1.95 -34.71 -8.67
CA THR A 8 0.52 -34.43 -8.74
C THR A 8 0.22 -33.06 -8.13
N GLN A 9 0.33 -32.01 -8.95
CA GLN A 9 -0.16 -30.68 -8.61
C GLN A 9 -1.60 -30.79 -8.11
N PRO A 10 -1.91 -30.29 -6.90
CA PRO A 10 -3.25 -30.44 -6.37
C PRO A 10 -4.26 -29.63 -7.22
N PRO A 11 -5.52 -30.10 -7.37
CA PRO A 11 -6.50 -29.52 -8.31
C PRO A 11 -6.75 -28.02 -8.10
N TRP A 12 -6.66 -27.55 -6.85
CA TRP A 12 -6.82 -26.14 -6.49
C TRP A 12 -5.71 -25.26 -7.06
N MET A 13 -4.51 -25.80 -7.28
CA MET A 13 -3.36 -25.06 -7.79
C MET A 13 -3.50 -24.76 -9.29
N ARG A 14 -4.10 -25.67 -10.07
CA ARG A 14 -4.48 -25.40 -11.47
C ARG A 14 -5.54 -24.31 -11.59
N ARG A 15 -6.44 -24.20 -10.60
CA ARG A 15 -7.48 -23.15 -10.56
C ARG A 15 -6.88 -21.76 -10.31
N MET A 16 -5.77 -21.68 -9.58
CA MET A 16 -5.07 -20.41 -9.31
C MET A 16 -4.00 -20.04 -10.35
N ALA A 17 -3.49 -21.01 -11.12
CA ALA A 17 -2.53 -20.77 -12.20
C ALA A 17 -2.92 -19.64 -13.19
N PRO A 18 -4.18 -19.50 -13.66
CA PRO A 18 -4.55 -18.43 -14.59
C PRO A 18 -4.63 -17.04 -13.93
N CYS A 19 -4.63 -16.94 -12.59
CA CYS A 19 -4.62 -15.67 -11.87
C CYS A 19 -3.26 -14.97 -11.93
N PHE A 20 -2.17 -15.69 -12.23
CA PHE A 20 -0.81 -15.17 -12.38
C PHE A 20 -0.37 -15.05 -13.85
N ASN A 21 -1.31 -14.85 -14.76
CA ASN A 21 -0.95 -14.48 -16.12
C ASN A 21 -0.41 -13.04 -16.14
N ARG A 22 0.87 -12.88 -16.52
CA ARG A 22 1.57 -11.58 -16.58
C ARG A 22 0.79 -10.50 -17.34
N THR A 23 0.11 -10.87 -18.42
CA THR A 23 -0.68 -9.93 -19.22
C THR A 23 -1.92 -9.45 -18.46
N LYS A 24 -2.61 -10.36 -17.76
CA LYS A 24 -3.76 -10.01 -16.93
C LYS A 24 -3.35 -9.12 -15.75
N VAL A 25 -2.23 -9.44 -15.09
CA VAL A 25 -1.67 -8.64 -13.99
C VAL A 25 -1.31 -7.22 -14.45
N LYS A 26 -0.67 -7.07 -15.62
CA LYS A 26 -0.35 -5.76 -16.19
C LYS A 26 -1.60 -4.92 -16.45
N ASN A 27 -2.68 -5.54 -16.89
CA ASN A 27 -3.93 -4.83 -17.20
C ASN A 27 -4.67 -4.36 -15.93
N VAL A 28 -4.58 -5.12 -14.82
CA VAL A 28 -5.23 -4.75 -13.54
C VAL A 28 -4.34 -3.91 -12.63
N ALA A 29 -3.03 -3.89 -12.87
CA ALA A 29 -2.05 -3.11 -12.12
C ALA A 29 -2.42 -1.63 -11.94
N PRO A 30 -2.82 -0.85 -12.98
CA PRO A 30 -3.14 0.56 -12.80
C PRO A 30 -4.32 0.78 -11.83
N THR A 31 -5.36 -0.05 -11.92
CA THR A 31 -6.50 -0.04 -10.99
C THR A 31 -6.09 -0.38 -9.57
N LEU A 32 -5.24 -1.39 -9.38
CA LEU A 32 -4.71 -1.78 -8.06
C LEU A 32 -3.86 -0.67 -7.44
N ILE A 33 -3.04 0.01 -8.26
CA ILE A 33 -2.25 1.17 -7.83
C ILE A 33 -3.18 2.32 -7.42
N ALA A 34 -4.23 2.61 -8.21
CA ALA A 34 -5.19 3.66 -7.87
C ALA A 34 -5.90 3.39 -6.53
N TRP A 35 -6.40 2.16 -6.33
CA TRP A 35 -7.01 1.77 -5.07
C TRP A 35 -6.01 1.77 -3.90
N GLY A 36 -4.78 1.30 -4.13
CA GLY A 36 -3.70 1.34 -3.15
C GLY A 36 -3.33 2.76 -2.75
N ALA A 37 -3.29 3.69 -3.71
CA ALA A 37 -3.05 5.11 -3.45
C ALA A 37 -4.20 5.72 -2.63
N CYS A 38 -5.46 5.45 -3.00
CA CYS A 38 -6.62 5.92 -2.23
C CYS A 38 -6.62 5.38 -0.80
N ALA A 39 -6.37 4.08 -0.62
CA ALA A 39 -6.29 3.46 0.70
C ALA A 39 -5.10 4.01 1.51
N GLY A 40 -3.96 4.23 0.87
CA GLY A 40 -2.77 4.84 1.49
C GLY A 40 -3.03 6.25 1.96
N ILE A 41 -3.68 7.09 1.14
CA ILE A 41 -4.07 8.45 1.54
C ILE A 41 -5.06 8.41 2.70
N ALA A 42 -6.07 7.53 2.66
CA ALA A 42 -7.04 7.39 3.75
C ALA A 42 -6.35 6.95 5.05
N ALA A 43 -5.43 5.99 4.99
CA ALA A 43 -4.64 5.56 6.14
C ALA A 43 -3.79 6.72 6.68
N LEU A 44 -3.13 7.49 5.82
CA LEU A 44 -2.36 8.66 6.22
C LEU A 44 -3.24 9.71 6.92
N MET A 45 -4.48 9.95 6.45
CA MET A 45 -5.40 10.86 7.13
C MET A 45 -5.81 10.35 8.51
N LEU A 46 -5.98 9.05 8.70
CA LEU A 46 -6.24 8.47 10.02
C LEU A 46 -5.03 8.57 10.95
N LEU A 47 -3.81 8.55 10.40
CA LEU A 47 -2.55 8.70 11.14
C LEU A 47 -2.13 10.17 11.35
N GLU A 48 -2.86 11.14 10.80
CA GLU A 48 -2.60 12.59 10.95
C GLU A 48 -2.39 13.09 12.39
N PRO A 49 -3.08 12.58 13.44
CA PRO A 49 -2.84 13.04 14.81
C PRO A 49 -1.49 12.57 15.38
N THR A 50 -0.79 11.64 14.72
CA THR A 50 0.51 11.15 15.20
C THR A 50 1.66 12.06 14.73
N PRO A 51 2.58 12.46 15.63
CA PRO A 51 3.69 13.34 15.28
C PRO A 51 4.66 12.73 14.28
N LEU A 52 4.80 11.39 14.28
CA LEU A 52 5.64 10.63 13.35
C LEU A 52 5.19 10.80 11.89
N ALA A 53 3.90 10.59 11.60
CA ALA A 53 3.37 10.74 10.24
C ALA A 53 3.48 12.20 9.75
N ARG A 54 3.29 13.17 10.66
CA ARG A 54 3.37 14.59 10.33
C ARG A 54 4.78 15.03 9.95
N LYS A 55 5.81 14.47 10.60
CA LYS A 55 7.21 14.80 10.35
C LYS A 55 7.74 14.14 9.08
N ASP A 56 7.49 12.85 8.89
CA ASP A 56 8.14 12.09 7.81
C ASP A 56 7.39 12.17 6.48
N VAL A 57 6.06 12.18 6.50
CA VAL A 57 5.24 12.14 5.28
C VAL A 57 4.71 13.52 4.94
N PHE A 58 4.00 14.16 5.88
CA PHE A 58 3.27 15.38 5.58
C PHE A 58 4.14 16.63 5.42
N SER A 59 5.30 16.69 6.10
CA SER A 59 6.23 17.83 6.00
C SER A 59 7.02 17.85 4.68
N ASN A 60 7.11 16.72 3.97
CA ASN A 60 7.79 16.60 2.68
C ASN A 60 6.90 16.99 1.48
N ILE A 61 5.64 17.39 1.71
CA ILE A 61 4.76 17.86 0.64
C ILE A 61 5.18 19.29 0.26
N PRO A 62 5.65 19.56 -0.97
CA PRO A 62 6.28 20.83 -1.33
C PRO A 62 5.39 22.07 -1.18
N LEU A 63 4.06 21.90 -1.27
CA LEU A 63 3.09 23.01 -1.14
C LEU A 63 2.44 23.10 0.24
N LEU A 64 2.28 21.98 0.95
CA LEU A 64 1.51 21.89 2.20
C LEU A 64 2.36 21.54 3.43
N GLY A 65 3.66 21.27 3.26
CA GLY A 65 4.55 20.87 4.34
C GLY A 65 4.65 21.91 5.45
N ARG A 66 4.65 23.20 5.10
CA ARG A 66 4.69 24.30 6.08
C ARG A 66 3.45 24.37 6.99
N PHE A 67 2.28 23.96 6.49
CA PHE A 67 1.06 23.92 7.31
C PHE A 67 1.17 22.85 8.40
N TRP A 68 1.70 21.68 8.02
CA TRP A 68 1.87 20.57 8.95
C TRP A 68 3.05 20.76 9.91
N GLN A 69 4.13 21.41 9.49
CA GLN A 69 5.22 21.83 10.39
C GLN A 69 4.71 22.75 11.50
N LYS A 70 3.91 23.78 11.17
CA LYS A 70 3.32 24.68 12.19
C LYS A 70 2.42 23.95 13.19
N LYS A 71 1.64 22.97 12.73
CA LYS A 71 0.82 22.14 13.63
C LYS A 71 1.64 21.19 14.51
N LEU A 72 2.82 20.77 14.05
CA LEU A 72 3.79 19.99 14.84
C LEU A 72 4.40 20.87 15.94
N GLU A 73 4.92 22.05 15.58
CA GLU A 73 5.53 23.01 16.51
C GLU A 73 4.54 23.47 17.61
N ALA A 74 3.28 23.71 17.23
CA ALA A 74 2.23 24.09 18.19
C ALA A 74 1.80 22.94 19.12
N ALA A 75 2.01 21.68 18.70
CA ALA A 75 1.77 20.52 19.57
C ALA A 75 2.93 20.34 20.56
N GLU A 76 4.17 20.52 20.10
CA GLU A 76 5.39 20.44 20.93
C GLU A 76 5.48 21.55 21.98
N GLN A 77 4.93 22.75 21.70
CA GLN A 77 4.83 23.84 22.68
C GLN A 77 3.76 23.62 23.78
N LYS A 78 2.89 22.62 23.62
CA LYS A 78 1.76 22.36 24.51
C LYS A 78 2.06 21.27 25.54
N ASP A 79 3.12 20.51 25.34
CA ASP A 79 3.70 19.54 26.27
C ASP A 79 4.78 20.19 27.14
#